data_AF-A0A2P8EIW0-F1
#
_entry.id   AF-A0A2P8EIW0-F1
#
_cell.length_a   1.000
_cell.length_b   1.000
_cell.length_c   1.000
_cell.angle_alpha   90.00
_cell.angle_beta   90.00
_cell.angle_gamma   90.00
#
_symmetry.space_group_name_H-M   'P 1'
#
loop_
_entity.id
_entity.type
_entity.pdbx_description
1 polymer ?
#
loop_
_entity_poly.entity_id
_entity_poly.type
_entity_poly.pdbx_seq_one_letter_code
_entity_poly.pdbx_strand_id
1 'polypeptide(L)'
;MSLDQVLSTLTSSQYFIVQYNEVIERSGAKQLQHHSGANKLEHYTNPEIDWNYLLKIANLLAFSPKFEYREKALRIATSNLLFTNKNDGFQNSSVSLLRQLSNFRTIELAKKKGILEENSGSEVSTVSEVLAEKRTEIFSKIFVGENQSFIGNNFQNEFWDSFHSNRIVSES
;
A
#
# COMPACT_ATOMS: atom_id res chain seq x y z
N MET A 1 3.64 2.40 -26.67
CA MET A 1 4.27 2.81 -25.40
C MET A 1 3.88 1.78 -24.35
N SER A 2 4.84 1.12 -23.71
CA SER A 2 4.53 0.09 -22.69
C SER A 2 4.16 0.73 -21.35
N LEU A 3 3.44 0.00 -20.48
CA LEU A 3 3.13 0.45 -19.12
C LEU A 3 4.41 0.86 -18.36
N ASP A 4 5.47 0.07 -18.48
CA ASP A 4 6.76 0.37 -17.85
C ASP A 4 7.38 1.68 -18.33
N GLN A 5 7.27 2.00 -19.63
CA GLN A 5 7.75 3.28 -20.16
C GLN A 5 6.96 4.44 -19.55
N VAL A 6 5.64 4.33 -19.47
CA VAL A 6 4.78 5.34 -18.84
C VAL A 6 5.15 5.53 -17.37
N LEU A 7 5.25 4.45 -16.62
CA LEU A 7 5.58 4.49 -15.20
C LEU A 7 6.98 5.10 -14.98
N SER A 8 7.97 4.71 -15.78
CA SER A 8 9.32 5.28 -15.67
C SER A 8 9.34 6.79 -15.89
N THR A 9 8.61 7.29 -16.88
CA THR A 9 8.50 8.73 -17.17
C THR A 9 7.78 9.47 -16.03
N LEU A 10 6.68 8.90 -15.52
CA LEU A 10 5.92 9.49 -14.41
C LEU A 10 6.76 9.56 -13.14
N THR A 11 7.42 8.46 -12.76
CA THR A 11 8.23 8.41 -11.54
C THR A 11 9.52 9.22 -11.61
N SER A 12 9.98 9.53 -12.82
CA SER A 12 11.15 10.39 -13.04
C SER A 12 10.78 11.88 -13.15
N SER A 13 9.49 12.21 -13.17
CA SER A 13 9.06 13.60 -13.22
C SER A 13 9.41 14.33 -11.93
N GLN A 14 9.91 15.57 -12.05
CA GLN A 14 10.29 16.37 -10.88
C GLN A 14 9.13 16.54 -9.91
N TYR A 15 7.91 16.69 -10.43
CA TYR A 15 6.71 16.83 -9.60
C TYR A 15 6.44 15.58 -8.77
N PHE A 16 6.51 14.38 -9.38
CA PHE A 16 6.37 13.13 -8.63
C PHE A 16 7.45 12.99 -7.56
N ILE A 17 8.71 13.27 -7.90
CA ILE A 17 9.85 13.14 -6.97
C ILE A 17 9.63 14.03 -5.74
N VAL A 18 9.25 15.30 -5.94
CA VAL A 18 8.98 16.24 -4.84
C VAL A 18 7.83 15.73 -3.96
N GLN A 19 6.71 15.35 -4.56
CA GLN A 19 5.53 14.89 -3.83
C GLN A 19 5.79 13.57 -3.08
N TYR A 20 6.52 12.64 -3.69
CA TYR A 20 6.83 11.35 -3.09
C TYR A 20 7.88 11.46 -1.97
N ASN A 21 8.87 12.34 -2.11
CA ASN A 21 9.84 12.61 -1.04
C ASN A 21 9.15 13.21 0.19
N GLU A 22 8.21 14.13 0.00
CA GLU A 22 7.41 14.68 1.11
C GLU A 22 6.64 13.57 1.84
N VAL A 23 6.08 12.60 1.11
CA VAL A 23 5.44 11.41 1.71
C VAL A 23 6.44 10.59 2.54
N ILE A 24 7.66 10.38 2.03
CA ILE A 24 8.70 9.63 2.76
C ILE A 24 9.11 10.37 4.03
N GLU A 25 9.39 11.66 3.92
CA GLU A 25 9.85 12.49 5.03
C GLU A 25 8.81 12.58 6.14
N ARG A 26 7.54 12.85 5.81
CA ARG A 26 6.46 12.86 6.81
C ARG A 26 6.26 11.51 7.46
N SER A 27 6.28 10.43 6.68
CA SER A 27 6.14 9.07 7.20
C SER A 27 7.27 8.71 8.17
N GLY A 28 8.51 9.03 7.79
CA GLY A 28 9.69 8.84 8.63
C GLY A 28 9.63 9.69 9.89
N ALA A 29 9.30 10.97 9.77
CA ALA A 29 9.16 11.88 10.90
C ALA A 29 8.10 11.38 11.90
N LYS A 30 6.92 10.93 11.44
CA LYS A 30 5.87 10.40 12.31
C LYS A 30 6.29 9.11 13.02
N GLN A 31 7.02 8.22 12.34
CA GLN A 31 7.58 7.01 12.97
C GLN A 31 8.63 7.37 14.03
N LEU A 32 9.52 8.32 13.73
CA LEU A 32 10.60 8.74 14.61
C LEU A 32 10.14 9.65 15.76
N GLN A 33 9.03 10.37 15.64
CA GLN A 33 8.45 11.16 16.73
C GLN A 33 8.08 10.31 17.95
N HIS A 34 7.72 9.04 17.73
CA HIS A 34 7.53 8.09 18.82
C HIS A 34 8.84 7.75 19.56
N HIS A 35 10.00 8.07 18.99
CA HIS A 35 11.34 7.70 19.49
C HIS A 35 12.26 8.90 19.80
N SER A 36 11.95 10.11 19.33
CA SER A 36 12.76 11.31 19.57
C SER A 36 11.87 12.55 19.70
N GLY A 37 11.87 13.16 20.90
CA GLY A 37 11.07 14.35 21.22
C GLY A 37 11.51 15.66 20.53
N ALA A 38 12.58 15.63 19.73
CA ALA A 38 13.15 16.81 19.08
C ALA A 38 12.63 17.06 17.65
N ASN A 39 12.07 16.06 16.97
CA ASN A 39 11.60 16.18 15.59
C ASN A 39 10.13 16.64 15.55
N LYS A 40 9.87 17.92 15.80
CA LYS A 40 8.53 18.49 15.61
C LYS A 40 8.21 18.60 14.11
N LEU A 41 7.02 18.16 13.70
CA LEU A 41 6.53 18.21 12.31
C LEU A 41 6.53 19.64 11.71
N GLU A 42 6.60 20.67 12.56
CA GLU A 42 6.62 22.09 12.21
C GLU A 42 7.85 22.54 11.40
N HIS A 43 8.92 21.74 11.33
CA HIS A 43 10.14 22.07 10.56
C HIS A 43 10.11 21.63 9.09
N TYR A 44 9.06 20.92 8.65
CA TYR A 44 8.86 20.61 7.24
C TYR A 44 7.98 21.71 6.62
N THR A 45 8.62 22.70 6.02
CA THR A 45 7.93 23.79 5.30
C THR A 45 7.11 23.21 4.15
N ASN A 46 5.79 23.32 4.28
CA ASN A 46 4.73 22.58 3.61
C ASN A 46 4.45 23.02 2.17
N PRO A 47 4.85 22.28 1.12
CA PRO A 47 3.93 22.02 0.02
C PRO A 47 2.88 21.03 0.54
N GLU A 48 1.61 21.42 0.47
CA GLU A 48 0.53 20.47 0.72
C GLU A 48 0.71 19.28 -0.24
N ILE A 49 0.72 18.06 0.30
CA ILE A 49 0.86 16.86 -0.52
C ILE A 49 -0.38 16.77 -1.42
N ASP A 50 -0.16 16.73 -2.73
CA ASP A 50 -1.23 16.50 -3.70
C ASP A 50 -1.61 15.01 -3.69
N TRP A 51 -2.46 14.65 -2.73
CA TRP A 51 -2.97 13.29 -2.57
C TRP A 51 -3.78 12.82 -3.78
N ASN A 52 -4.48 13.73 -4.47
CA ASN A 52 -5.27 13.38 -5.64
C ASN A 52 -4.34 12.91 -6.77
N TYR A 53 -3.29 13.68 -7.04
CA TYR A 53 -2.25 13.29 -8.00
C TYR A 53 -1.56 11.98 -7.57
N LEU A 54 -1.08 11.90 -6.33
CA LEU A 54 -0.32 10.73 -5.88
C LEU A 54 -1.14 9.45 -5.89
N LEU A 55 -2.42 9.49 -5.50
CA LEU A 55 -3.29 8.31 -5.54
C LEU A 55 -3.58 7.85 -6.96
N LYS A 56 -3.73 8.77 -7.92
CA LYS A 56 -3.85 8.42 -9.35
C LYS A 56 -2.60 7.72 -9.86
N ILE A 57 -1.42 8.24 -9.55
CA ILE A 57 -0.16 7.61 -9.94
C ILE A 57 0.02 6.26 -9.23
N ALA A 58 -0.33 6.17 -7.95
CA ALA A 58 -0.23 4.94 -7.17
C ALA A 58 -1.13 3.82 -7.71
N ASN A 59 -2.34 4.15 -8.17
CA ASN A 59 -3.21 3.21 -8.88
C ASN A 59 -2.53 2.63 -10.12
N LEU A 60 -1.86 3.46 -10.94
CA LEU A 60 -1.11 2.99 -12.11
C LEU A 60 0.08 2.10 -11.71
N LEU A 61 0.82 2.50 -10.67
CA LEU A 61 1.97 1.76 -10.17
C LEU A 61 1.59 0.37 -9.65
N ALA A 62 0.41 0.23 -9.02
CA ALA A 62 -0.07 -1.04 -8.49
C ALA A 62 -0.37 -2.11 -9.57
N PHE A 63 -0.58 -1.71 -10.82
CA PHE A 63 -0.73 -2.65 -11.94
C PHE A 63 0.59 -3.26 -12.40
N SER A 64 1.73 -2.63 -12.10
CA SER A 64 3.03 -3.19 -12.49
C SER A 64 3.37 -4.42 -11.65
N PRO A 65 3.98 -5.46 -12.23
CA PRO A 65 4.53 -6.57 -11.46
C PRO A 65 5.83 -6.19 -10.72
N LYS A 66 6.46 -5.05 -11.03
CA LYS A 66 7.74 -4.68 -10.43
C LYS A 66 7.57 -4.26 -8.98
N PHE A 67 8.36 -4.87 -8.10
CA PHE A 67 8.40 -4.58 -6.67
C PHE A 67 8.58 -3.08 -6.39
N GLU A 68 9.50 -2.42 -7.10
CA GLU A 68 9.80 -0.98 -6.92
C GLU A 68 8.61 -0.04 -7.15
N TYR A 69 7.64 -0.43 -7.97
CA TYR A 69 6.45 0.37 -8.26
C TYR A 69 5.34 0.04 -7.27
N ARG A 70 5.15 -1.24 -6.95
CA ARG A 70 4.21 -1.70 -5.93
C ARG A 70 4.55 -1.13 -4.54
N GLU A 71 5.83 -1.05 -4.18
CA GLU A 71 6.27 -0.47 -2.91
C GLU A 71 5.95 1.04 -2.83
N LYS A 72 6.19 1.79 -3.91
CA LYS A 72 5.82 3.22 -3.99
C LYS A 72 4.31 3.40 -3.82
N ALA A 73 3.51 2.60 -4.52
CA ALA A 73 2.05 2.62 -4.40
C ALA A 73 1.59 2.31 -2.96
N LEU A 74 2.18 1.30 -2.33
CA LEU A 74 1.87 0.92 -0.96
C LEU A 74 2.20 2.04 0.03
N ARG A 75 3.36 2.68 -0.14
CA ARG A 75 3.79 3.79 0.72
C ARG A 75 2.84 4.97 0.60
N ILE A 76 2.43 5.33 -0.62
CA ILE A 76 1.45 6.41 -0.85
C ILE A 76 0.12 6.09 -0.17
N ALA A 77 -0.45 4.90 -0.40
CA ALA A 77 -1.75 4.52 0.17
C ALA A 77 -1.74 4.53 1.70
N THR A 78 -0.69 3.94 2.30
CA THR A 78 -0.55 3.87 3.75
C THR A 78 -0.37 5.27 4.36
N SER A 79 0.43 6.12 3.71
CA SER A 79 0.68 7.49 4.18
C SER A 79 -0.57 8.35 4.08
N ASN A 80 -1.33 8.23 3.01
CA ASN A 80 -2.59 8.94 2.85
C ASN A 80 -3.55 8.63 4.01
N LEU A 81 -3.72 7.35 4.37
CA LEU A 81 -4.53 6.97 5.54
C LEU A 81 -4.02 7.57 6.86
N LEU A 82 -2.71 7.76 7.01
CA LEU A 82 -2.11 8.26 8.23
C LEU A 82 -2.13 9.79 8.36
N PHE A 83 -2.19 10.52 7.24
CA PHE A 83 -1.99 11.97 7.22
C PHE A 83 -3.19 12.78 6.71
N THR A 84 -4.18 12.13 6.09
CA THR A 84 -5.44 12.79 5.69
C THR A 84 -6.52 12.61 6.74
N ASN A 85 -7.43 13.57 6.80
CA ASN A 85 -8.62 13.49 7.63
C ASN A 85 -9.70 12.64 6.94
N LYS A 86 -10.62 12.08 7.73
CA LYS A 86 -11.77 11.32 7.21
C LYS A 86 -12.60 12.11 6.18
N ASN A 87 -12.67 13.43 6.33
CA ASN A 87 -13.49 14.29 5.49
C ASN A 87 -12.86 14.65 4.14
N ASP A 88 -11.59 14.31 3.91
CA ASP A 88 -10.87 14.71 2.69
C ASP A 88 -11.23 13.84 1.47
N GLY A 89 -12.02 12.77 1.67
CA GLY A 89 -12.53 11.91 0.59
C GLY A 89 -11.51 10.92 -0.01
N PHE A 90 -10.27 10.91 0.47
CA PHE A 90 -9.20 10.06 -0.09
C PHE A 90 -9.16 8.63 0.47
N GLN A 91 -9.83 8.38 1.60
CA GLN A 91 -9.73 7.10 2.32
C GLN A 91 -10.20 5.91 1.48
N ASN A 92 -11.30 6.06 0.72
CA ASN A 92 -11.82 4.96 -0.12
C ASN A 92 -10.83 4.56 -1.20
N SER A 93 -10.15 5.53 -1.84
CA SER A 93 -9.10 5.27 -2.83
C SER A 93 -7.92 4.52 -2.20
N SER A 94 -7.50 4.93 -1.01
CA SER A 94 -6.42 4.25 -0.28
C SER A 94 -6.79 2.84 0.15
N VAL A 95 -8.02 2.61 0.60
CA VAL A 95 -8.52 1.27 0.96
C VAL A 95 -8.56 0.37 -0.28
N SER A 96 -9.11 0.84 -1.40
CA SER A 96 -9.14 0.10 -2.67
C SER A 96 -7.75 -0.28 -3.14
N LEU A 97 -6.82 0.68 -3.13
CA LEU A 97 -5.43 0.46 -3.51
C LEU A 97 -4.72 -0.55 -2.59
N LEU A 98 -4.97 -0.51 -1.28
CA LEU A 98 -4.44 -1.48 -0.33
C LEU A 98 -4.99 -2.89 -0.57
N ARG A 99 -6.27 -3.03 -0.95
CA ARG A 99 -6.84 -4.33 -1.35
C ARG A 99 -6.18 -4.85 -2.62
N GLN A 100 -6.01 -4.01 -3.64
CA GLN A 100 -5.30 -4.36 -4.87
C GLN A 100 -3.87 -4.84 -4.60
N LEU A 101 -3.18 -4.21 -3.65
CA LEU A 101 -1.82 -4.57 -3.21
C LEU A 101 -1.79 -5.71 -2.18
N SER A 102 -2.92 -6.36 -1.90
CA SER A 102 -3.05 -7.45 -0.93
C SER A 102 -2.64 -7.09 0.51
N ASN A 103 -2.71 -5.81 0.87
CA ASN A 103 -2.31 -5.31 2.19
C ASN A 103 -3.50 -5.12 3.14
N PHE A 104 -4.26 -6.20 3.31
CA PHE A 104 -5.45 -6.24 4.17
C PHE A 104 -5.14 -5.95 5.64
N ARG A 105 -3.93 -6.32 6.12
CA ARG A 105 -3.52 -6.06 7.50
C ARG A 105 -3.49 -4.56 7.85
N THR A 106 -3.06 -3.71 6.92
CA THR A 106 -3.07 -2.26 7.11
C THR A 106 -4.50 -1.73 7.23
N ILE A 107 -5.44 -2.27 6.45
CA ILE A 107 -6.86 -1.90 6.51
C ILE A 107 -7.43 -2.26 7.89
N GLU A 108 -7.24 -3.50 8.33
CA GLU A 108 -7.73 -3.98 9.63
C GLU A 108 -7.12 -3.19 10.81
N LEU A 109 -5.82 -2.88 10.73
CA LEU A 109 -5.15 -2.08 11.75
C LEU A 109 -5.70 -0.64 11.79
N ALA A 110 -5.96 -0.04 10.63
CA ALA A 110 -6.52 1.30 10.55
C ALA A 110 -7.95 1.35 11.11
N LYS A 111 -8.77 0.32 10.87
CA LYS A 111 -10.10 0.17 11.51
C LYS A 111 -9.97 0.04 13.02
N LYS A 112 -9.11 -0.86 13.51
CA LYS A 112 -8.86 -1.05 14.95
C LYS A 112 -8.39 0.21 15.66
N LYS A 113 -7.65 1.09 14.96
CA LYS A 113 -7.17 2.38 15.48
C LYS A 113 -8.18 3.53 15.31
N GLY A 114 -9.37 3.27 14.77
CA GLY A 114 -10.39 4.30 14.50
C GLY A 114 -10.04 5.28 13.39
N ILE A 115 -8.99 5.01 12.60
CA ILE A 115 -8.57 5.83 11.45
C ILE A 115 -9.57 5.67 10.30
N LEU A 116 -10.05 4.44 10.12
CA LEU A 116 -11.08 4.05 9.16
C LEU A 116 -12.36 3.67 9.91
N GLU A 117 -13.51 4.02 9.35
CA GLU A 117 -14.80 3.49 9.80
C GLU A 117 -14.88 1.97 9.54
N GLU A 118 -15.60 1.22 10.37
CA GLU A 118 -15.71 -0.25 10.22
C GLU A 118 -16.26 -0.66 8.84
N ASN A 119 -17.14 0.18 8.28
CA ASN A 119 -17.77 0.01 6.97
C ASN A 119 -17.03 0.72 5.82
N SER A 120 -15.82 1.25 6.04
CA SER A 120 -15.03 1.90 4.98
C SER A 120 -14.67 0.91 3.86
N GLY A 121 -14.84 1.34 2.61
CA GLY A 121 -14.65 0.50 1.42
C GLY A 121 -15.78 -0.52 1.18
N SER A 122 -16.98 -0.28 1.69
CA SER A 122 -18.21 -1.02 1.34
C SER A 122 -19.03 -0.34 0.23
N GLU A 123 -18.52 0.76 -0.34
CA GLU A 123 -19.14 1.39 -1.50
C GLU A 123 -19.24 0.39 -2.66
N VAL A 124 -20.32 0.55 -3.44
CA VAL A 124 -20.82 -0.34 -4.49
C VAL A 124 -19.70 -0.72 -5.46
N SER A 125 -18.95 -1.75 -5.07
CA SER A 125 -17.94 -2.37 -5.91
C SER A 125 -18.71 -3.13 -6.97
N THR A 126 -18.37 -2.92 -8.23
CA THR A 126 -18.92 -3.72 -9.32
C THR A 126 -18.63 -5.20 -9.01
N VAL A 127 -19.48 -6.12 -9.48
CA VAL A 127 -19.26 -7.56 -9.29
C VAL A 127 -17.85 -7.97 -9.73
N SER A 128 -17.33 -7.35 -10.80
CA SER A 128 -15.96 -7.53 -11.29
C SER A 128 -14.89 -7.11 -10.29
N GLU A 129 -15.06 -5.97 -9.60
CA GLU A 129 -14.14 -5.50 -8.56
C GLU A 129 -14.19 -6.41 -7.33
N VAL A 130 -15.38 -6.81 -6.89
CA VAL A 130 -15.53 -7.78 -5.78
C VAL A 130 -14.86 -9.10 -6.12
N LEU A 131 -15.04 -9.61 -7.35
CA LEU A 131 -14.39 -10.84 -7.80
C LEU A 131 -12.87 -10.68 -7.90
N ALA A 132 -12.37 -9.54 -8.37
CA ALA A 132 -10.94 -9.25 -8.42
C ALA A 132 -10.33 -9.16 -7.01
N GLU A 133 -11.02 -8.52 -6.07
CA GLU A 133 -10.62 -8.45 -4.66
C GLU A 133 -10.64 -9.82 -4.00
N LYS A 134 -11.70 -10.60 -4.20
CA LYS A 134 -11.81 -11.98 -3.66
C LYS A 134 -10.75 -12.89 -4.25
N ARG A 135 -10.49 -12.78 -5.55
CA ARG A 135 -9.39 -13.48 -6.22
C ARG A 135 -8.06 -13.13 -5.57
N THR A 136 -7.80 -11.84 -5.37
CA THR A 136 -6.59 -11.34 -4.72
C THR A 136 -6.47 -11.83 -3.28
N GLU A 137 -7.56 -11.80 -2.50
CA GLU A 137 -7.63 -12.33 -1.13
C GLU A 137 -7.30 -13.83 -1.10
N ILE A 138 -7.83 -14.61 -2.03
CA ILE A 138 -7.59 -16.06 -2.14
C ILE A 138 -6.14 -16.34 -2.53
N PHE A 139 -5.59 -15.66 -3.54
CA PHE A 139 -4.18 -15.81 -3.93
C PHE A 139 -3.21 -15.31 -2.87
N SER A 140 -3.70 -14.47 -1.96
CA SER A 140 -2.93 -13.97 -0.83
C SER A 140 -3.01 -14.85 0.40
N LYS A 141 -3.77 -15.95 0.37
CA LYS A 141 -3.81 -16.91 1.47
C LYS A 141 -2.67 -17.89 1.35
N ILE A 142 -1.79 -17.86 2.34
CA ILE A 142 -0.76 -18.86 2.57
C ILE A 142 -1.36 -19.92 3.50
N PHE A 143 -1.38 -21.17 3.04
CA PHE A 143 -1.85 -22.31 3.82
C PHE A 143 -0.69 -22.96 4.58
N VAL A 144 -0.84 -23.11 5.89
CA VAL A 144 0.13 -23.75 6.79
C VAL A 144 -0.54 -24.98 7.41
N GLY A 145 -0.53 -26.09 6.67
CA GLY A 145 -1.20 -27.34 7.07
C GLY A 145 -2.70 -27.39 6.73
N GLU A 146 -3.40 -28.41 7.22
CA GLU A 146 -4.74 -28.78 6.74
C GLU A 146 -5.86 -27.78 7.11
N ASN A 147 -5.67 -26.91 8.10
CA ASN A 147 -6.73 -26.02 8.59
C ASN A 147 -6.26 -24.63 9.07
N GLN A 148 -5.01 -24.24 8.79
CA GLN A 148 -4.51 -22.91 9.16
C GLN A 148 -4.10 -22.16 7.89
N SER A 149 -4.60 -20.94 7.73
CA SER A 149 -4.16 -20.05 6.67
C SER A 149 -4.00 -18.65 7.22
N PHE A 150 -3.07 -17.89 6.64
CA PHE A 150 -2.96 -16.47 6.91
C PHE A 150 -2.89 -15.71 5.59
N ILE A 151 -3.41 -14.48 5.58
CA ILE A 151 -3.28 -13.59 4.43
C ILE A 151 -1.88 -12.97 4.49
N GLY A 152 -1.05 -13.34 3.51
CA GLY A 152 0.27 -12.79 3.23
C GLY A 152 0.19 -11.70 2.16
N ASN A 153 1.12 -10.75 2.19
CA ASN A 153 1.26 -9.82 1.07
C ASN A 153 1.95 -10.51 -0.13
N ASN A 154 1.96 -9.86 -1.30
CA ASN A 154 2.54 -10.44 -2.51
C ASN A 154 4.00 -10.91 -2.34
N PHE A 155 4.81 -10.19 -1.56
CA PHE A 155 6.18 -10.61 -1.22
C PHE A 155 6.21 -11.90 -0.40
N GLN A 156 5.34 -12.01 0.61
CA GLN A 156 5.23 -13.22 1.44
C GLN A 156 4.75 -14.42 0.62
N ASN A 157 3.85 -14.21 -0.35
CA ASN A 157 3.38 -15.27 -1.24
C ASN A 157 4.51 -15.72 -2.19
N GLU A 158 5.17 -14.77 -2.87
CA GLU A 158 6.34 -15.07 -3.73
C GLU A 158 7.45 -15.79 -2.95
N PHE A 159 7.71 -15.36 -1.73
CA PHE A 159 8.63 -16.04 -0.82
C PHE A 159 8.14 -17.46 -0.50
N TRP A 160 6.89 -17.64 -0.09
CA TRP A 160 6.35 -18.96 0.26
C TRP A 160 6.32 -19.95 -0.91
N ASP A 161 5.97 -19.47 -2.10
CA ASP A 161 5.99 -20.23 -3.34
C ASP A 161 7.43 -20.59 -3.72
N SER A 162 8.40 -19.69 -3.50
CA SER A 162 9.82 -20.00 -3.70
C SER A 162 10.33 -21.06 -2.71
N PHE A 163 9.82 -21.10 -1.48
CA PHE A 163 10.15 -22.14 -0.49
C PHE A 163 9.60 -23.52 -0.86
N HIS A 164 8.43 -23.59 -1.51
CA HIS A 164 7.84 -24.86 -1.94
C HIS A 164 8.36 -25.34 -3.29
N SER A 165 8.73 -24.42 -4.19
CA SER A 165 9.30 -24.73 -5.51
C SER A 165 10.81 -24.99 -5.47
N ASN A 166 11.56 -24.27 -4.62
CA ASN A 166 12.93 -24.62 -4.29
C ASN A 166 12.92 -25.40 -2.98
N ARG A 167 12.90 -26.73 -3.12
CA ARG A 167 13.22 -27.68 -2.06
C ARG A 167 14.66 -27.39 -1.58
N ILE A 168 14.84 -26.38 -0.74
CA ILE A 168 16.10 -26.16 -0.03
C ILE A 168 16.19 -27.32 0.95
N VAL A 169 17.00 -28.29 0.54
CA VAL A 169 17.54 -29.32 1.41
C VAL A 169 18.30 -28.60 2.52
N SER A 170 17.68 -28.46 3.69
CA SER A 170 18.45 -28.41 4.93
C SER A 170 18.83 -29.85 5.25
N GLU A 171 20.01 -30.23 4.78
CA GLU A 171 20.73 -31.43 5.22
C GLU A 171 20.98 -31.34 6.73
N SER A 172 20.88 -32.52 7.34
CA SER A 172 21.18 -32.95 8.71
C SER A 172 22.28 -32.20 9.45
#